data_AF-A0A975F1C6-F1
#
_entry.id   AF-A0A975F1C6-F1
#
_cell.length_a   1.000
_cell.length_b   1.000
_cell.length_c   1.000
_cell.angle_alpha   90.00
_cell.angle_beta   90.00
_cell.angle_gamma   90.00
#
_symmetry.space_group_name_H-M   'P 1'
#
loop_
_entity.id
_entity.type
_entity.pdbx_description
1 polymer ?
#
loop_
_entity_poly.entity_id
_entity_poly.type
_entity_poly.pdbx_seq_one_letter_code
_entity_poly.pdbx_strand_id
1 'polypeptide(L)'
;MAKKSIINILLKFYANRLNTYTVDYDEFISYVKKYAQIHVEEQPDLVMYLGNADAQIEKDLEELEADRKVLIINNDKKRTIFVITMYVQKFEKLYQEIVIKPTTPFPTISDLPKSVPTDILYKKNASDYLHGALKKQETDDKILYCLSLPHEIPPIIVPSSLKVSTLGEICMAKIRLPLQKEEYRGYFAKKLHISNQGKELATKNFFDKFVNFSNDIIDDLKEPGDNFYFWTQLCYFIRQDYESIKDRTPEDINVLQAIYIAEIIISFYKDKIKQENQKREALEYLKKALQKPPYYFTINDITGIVNAKGVPLTKLYTDDDLKAFLEKETSNNADEGSSHLPDLLVFKVQSKTLFFIYKDKILPLIVRLCNEAHDTVGKIITENWIELLRNFTKVPEMYNQAKYEEILRSKTEKMAPILYALLNANFLLTLTYELRAKSAEIPLPLFEHDRLAPYSSLLLLKQQDLLASAKFALPFWYSIPIVSWLISLFTKKPEKHKQNPSGTAFQKVNYDQELAHSIKQPVSKGKALAQAAQALERHFVQEGSTVERDMDSYAKIWNKMIDKKNRVNLEEDVNALIRDYIRNVFNTLNGVTFDENRLENLANTLCNTPNMKRIGEPEALNMYVRMYILHLLKGLT
;
A
#
# COMPACT_ATOMS: atom_id res chain seq x y z
N MET A 1 36.41 -27.27 -1.02
CA MET A 1 37.85 -27.02 -0.85
C MET A 1 38.58 -28.05 -1.71
N ALA A 2 39.14 -27.65 -2.86
CA ALA A 2 39.84 -28.57 -3.75
C ALA A 2 41.16 -29.02 -3.11
N LYS A 3 41.46 -30.33 -3.14
CA LYS A 3 42.81 -30.85 -2.88
C LYS A 3 43.79 -30.01 -3.67
N LYS A 4 44.71 -29.28 -3.01
CA LYS A 4 45.80 -28.60 -3.72
C LYS A 4 46.64 -29.71 -4.37
N SER A 5 46.47 -29.92 -5.68
CA SER A 5 47.32 -30.85 -6.43
C SER A 5 48.78 -30.45 -6.23
N ILE A 6 49.58 -31.38 -5.70
CA ILE A 6 51.01 -31.20 -5.43
C ILE A 6 51.73 -30.84 -6.74
N ILE A 7 51.28 -31.40 -7.87
CA ILE A 7 51.78 -31.07 -9.21
C ILE A 7 51.64 -29.58 -9.53
N ASN A 8 50.55 -28.92 -9.15
CA ASN A 8 50.41 -27.48 -9.34
C ASN A 8 51.46 -26.68 -8.56
N ILE A 9 51.79 -27.11 -7.34
CA ILE A 9 52.80 -26.46 -6.50
C ILE A 9 54.18 -26.66 -7.13
N LEU A 10 54.50 -27.89 -7.52
CA LEU A 10 55.78 -28.23 -8.17
C LEU A 10 55.93 -27.51 -9.51
N LEU A 11 54.87 -27.41 -10.31
CA LEU A 11 54.87 -26.69 -11.58
C LEU A 11 55.13 -25.20 -11.37
N LYS A 12 54.45 -24.57 -10.40
CA LYS A 12 54.70 -23.16 -10.05
C LYS A 12 56.12 -22.95 -9.54
N PHE A 13 56.63 -23.85 -8.70
CA PHE A 13 58.00 -23.77 -8.18
C PHE A 13 59.04 -23.92 -9.30
N TYR A 14 58.85 -24.90 -10.19
CA TYR A 14 59.71 -25.13 -11.35
C TYR A 14 59.72 -23.93 -12.31
N ALA A 15 58.53 -23.43 -12.66
CA ALA A 15 58.36 -22.26 -13.51
C ALA A 15 58.99 -20.99 -12.89
N ASN A 16 58.80 -20.76 -11.59
CA ASN A 16 59.44 -19.64 -10.87
C ASN A 16 60.96 -19.75 -10.84
N ARG A 17 61.50 -20.95 -10.58
CA ARG A 17 62.96 -21.18 -10.54
C ARG A 17 63.60 -20.88 -11.88
N LEU A 18 62.93 -21.22 -12.98
CA LEU A 18 63.38 -20.95 -14.34
C LEU A 18 63.01 -19.55 -14.85
N ASN A 19 62.25 -18.78 -14.06
CA ASN A 19 61.66 -17.50 -14.45
C ASN A 19 60.96 -17.57 -15.83
N THR A 20 60.19 -18.63 -16.04
CA THR A 20 59.49 -18.90 -17.30
C THR A 20 57.99 -19.07 -17.08
N TYR A 21 57.21 -18.67 -18.08
CA TYR A 21 55.75 -18.84 -18.13
C TYR A 21 55.35 -20.08 -18.95
N THR A 22 56.31 -20.65 -19.68
CA THR A 22 56.18 -21.81 -20.57
C THR A 22 57.17 -22.88 -20.16
N VAL A 23 56.68 -24.10 -20.00
CA VAL A 23 57.47 -25.24 -19.52
C VAL A 23 57.39 -26.37 -20.54
N ASP A 24 58.52 -27.00 -20.85
CA ASP A 24 58.55 -28.22 -21.67
C ASP A 24 58.01 -29.40 -20.83
N TYR A 25 57.07 -30.15 -21.41
CA TYR A 25 56.36 -31.21 -20.71
C TYR A 25 57.29 -32.34 -20.26
N ASP A 26 58.22 -32.76 -21.11
CA ASP A 26 59.13 -33.89 -20.84
C ASP A 26 60.19 -33.49 -19.80
N GLU A 27 60.67 -32.25 -19.86
CA GLU A 27 61.56 -31.68 -18.85
C GLU A 27 60.87 -31.59 -17.48
N PHE A 28 59.60 -31.20 -17.44
CA PHE A 28 58.83 -31.11 -16.21
C PHE A 28 58.56 -32.47 -15.57
N ILE A 29 58.18 -33.49 -16.36
CA ILE A 29 58.02 -34.87 -15.86
C ILE A 29 59.34 -35.37 -15.25
N SER A 30 60.45 -35.14 -15.95
CA SER A 30 61.78 -35.52 -15.49
C SER A 30 62.14 -34.84 -14.17
N TYR A 31 61.75 -33.58 -14.00
CA TYR A 31 61.91 -32.82 -12.76
C TYR A 31 61.06 -33.42 -11.63
N VAL A 32 59.77 -33.70 -11.85
CA VAL A 32 58.88 -34.26 -10.82
C VAL A 32 59.37 -35.62 -10.34
N LYS A 33 59.80 -36.52 -11.25
CA LYS A 33 60.38 -37.82 -10.89
C LYS A 33 61.60 -37.68 -9.98
N LYS A 34 62.53 -36.80 -10.33
CA LYS A 34 63.73 -36.53 -9.52
C LYS A 34 63.39 -35.90 -8.17
N TYR A 35 62.43 -34.97 -8.15
CA TYR A 35 61.98 -34.33 -6.92
C TYR A 35 61.33 -35.34 -5.96
N ALA A 36 60.47 -36.22 -6.48
CA ALA A 36 59.86 -37.29 -5.71
C ALA A 36 60.91 -38.24 -5.14
N GLN A 37 61.92 -38.65 -5.91
CA GLN A 37 62.99 -39.54 -5.43
C GLN A 37 63.77 -38.96 -4.25
N ILE A 38 64.00 -37.65 -4.23
CA ILE A 38 64.79 -36.98 -3.19
C ILE A 38 63.95 -36.72 -1.92
N HIS A 39 62.68 -36.35 -2.07
CA HIS A 39 61.86 -35.85 -0.97
C HIS A 39 60.75 -36.80 -0.50
N VAL A 40 60.67 -38.03 -1.01
CA VAL A 40 59.62 -38.99 -0.62
C VAL A 40 59.65 -39.36 0.88
N GLU A 41 60.84 -39.41 1.49
CA GLU A 41 60.98 -39.72 2.92
C GLU A 41 60.42 -38.61 3.81
N GLU A 42 60.48 -37.35 3.34
CA GLU A 42 59.96 -36.17 4.03
C GLU A 42 58.49 -35.89 3.67
N GLN A 43 58.05 -36.27 2.47
CA GLN A 43 56.70 -36.04 1.94
C GLN A 43 56.11 -37.34 1.37
N PRO A 44 55.36 -38.12 2.18
CA PRO A 44 54.78 -39.40 1.78
C PRO A 44 53.82 -39.31 0.58
N ASP A 45 53.22 -38.14 0.35
CA ASP A 45 52.32 -37.91 -0.79
C ASP A 45 53.04 -37.98 -2.15
N LEU A 46 54.37 -37.93 -2.19
CA LEU A 46 55.15 -38.03 -3.43
C LEU A 46 55.35 -39.47 -3.92
N VAL A 47 55.02 -40.48 -3.10
CA VAL A 47 55.20 -41.91 -3.43
C VAL A 47 54.52 -42.29 -4.75
N MET A 48 53.36 -41.68 -5.05
CA MET A 48 52.61 -41.92 -6.29
C MET A 48 53.37 -41.54 -7.58
N TYR A 49 54.43 -40.73 -7.49
CA TYR A 49 55.24 -40.29 -8.63
C TYR A 49 56.58 -41.03 -8.77
N LEU A 50 56.82 -42.12 -8.03
CA LEU A 50 58.04 -42.94 -8.15
C LEU A 50 57.90 -44.15 -9.09
N GLY A 51 56.67 -44.67 -9.23
CA GLY A 51 56.35 -45.83 -10.07
C GLY A 51 55.85 -45.44 -11.46
N ASN A 52 54.54 -45.60 -11.72
CA ASN A 52 53.89 -45.14 -12.96
C ASN A 52 53.68 -43.62 -12.96
N ALA A 53 54.78 -42.88 -12.80
CA ALA A 53 54.76 -41.43 -12.62
C ALA A 53 54.18 -40.71 -13.83
N ASP A 54 54.43 -41.21 -15.05
CA ASP A 54 54.01 -40.55 -16.29
C ASP A 54 52.48 -40.49 -16.40
N ALA A 55 51.79 -41.62 -16.20
CA ALA A 55 50.32 -41.66 -16.26
C ALA A 55 49.67 -40.85 -15.13
N GLN A 56 50.27 -40.83 -13.95
CA GLN A 56 49.74 -40.07 -12.82
C GLN A 56 49.96 -38.55 -13.01
N ILE A 57 51.14 -38.13 -13.47
CA ILE A 57 51.43 -36.72 -13.79
C ILE A 57 50.56 -36.25 -14.95
N GLU A 58 50.35 -37.08 -15.99
CA GLU A 58 49.47 -36.75 -17.11
C GLU A 58 48.04 -36.51 -16.63
N LYS A 59 47.50 -37.42 -15.81
CA LYS A 59 46.17 -37.25 -15.20
C LYS A 59 46.08 -35.97 -14.35
N ASP A 60 47.07 -35.70 -13.51
CA ASP A 60 47.06 -34.50 -12.67
C ASP A 60 47.19 -33.22 -13.51
N LEU A 61 47.92 -33.25 -14.63
CA LEU A 61 48.02 -32.15 -15.58
C LEU A 61 46.71 -31.93 -16.36
N GLU A 62 46.02 -33.01 -16.76
CA GLU A 62 44.68 -32.94 -17.37
C GLU A 62 43.66 -32.35 -16.38
N GLU A 63 43.71 -32.74 -15.10
CA GLU A 63 42.89 -32.13 -14.04
C GLU A 63 43.19 -30.62 -13.90
N LEU A 64 44.46 -30.21 -14.01
CA LEU A 64 44.85 -28.81 -13.95
C LEU A 64 44.46 -28.01 -15.20
N GLU A 65 44.42 -28.65 -16.37
CA GLU A 65 43.92 -28.07 -17.62
C GLU A 65 42.40 -27.91 -17.58
N ALA A 66 41.68 -28.92 -17.08
CA ALA A 66 40.24 -28.83 -16.82
C ALA A 66 39.90 -27.70 -15.82
N ASP A 67 40.73 -27.54 -14.79
CA ASP A 67 40.67 -26.44 -13.82
C ASP A 67 41.19 -25.09 -14.37
N ARG A 68 41.68 -25.05 -15.62
CA ARG A 68 42.28 -23.90 -16.31
C ARG A 68 43.41 -23.21 -15.55
N LYS A 69 44.24 -23.97 -14.85
CA LYS A 69 45.49 -23.46 -14.27
C LYS A 69 46.64 -23.55 -15.26
N VAL A 70 46.53 -24.45 -16.22
CA VAL A 70 47.48 -24.65 -17.32
C VAL A 70 46.73 -24.79 -18.64
N LEU A 71 47.45 -24.58 -19.74
CA LEU A 71 47.04 -24.95 -21.10
C LEU A 71 48.16 -25.81 -21.68
N ILE A 72 47.83 -26.97 -22.23
CA ILE A 72 48.82 -27.90 -22.79
C ILE A 72 48.64 -27.93 -24.30
N ILE A 73 49.73 -27.70 -25.03
CA ILE A 73 49.71 -27.77 -26.49
C ILE A 73 50.69 -28.80 -26.99
N ASN A 74 50.18 -29.65 -27.86
CA ASN A 74 50.93 -30.67 -28.55
C ASN A 74 51.25 -30.14 -29.96
N ASN A 75 52.49 -29.74 -30.17
CA ASN A 75 53.02 -29.56 -31.52
C ASN A 75 53.64 -30.89 -31.99
N ASP A 76 53.74 -31.11 -33.30
CA ASP A 76 54.15 -32.38 -33.95
C ASP A 76 55.41 -33.07 -33.39
N LYS A 77 56.23 -32.38 -32.59
CA LYS A 77 57.44 -32.94 -31.93
C LYS A 77 57.65 -32.55 -30.46
N LYS A 78 56.80 -31.70 -29.85
CA LYS A 78 56.99 -31.21 -28.47
C LYS A 78 55.65 -30.85 -27.82
N ARG A 79 55.48 -31.24 -26.56
CA ARG A 79 54.36 -30.79 -25.73
C ARG A 79 54.82 -29.64 -24.82
N THR A 80 54.06 -28.55 -24.78
CA THR A 80 54.39 -27.35 -23.99
C THR A 80 53.25 -27.03 -23.03
N ILE A 81 53.61 -26.75 -21.77
CA ILE A 81 52.70 -26.37 -20.70
C ILE A 81 52.79 -24.85 -20.51
N PHE A 82 51.68 -24.15 -20.70
CA PHE A 82 51.53 -22.73 -20.41
C PHE A 82 50.92 -22.56 -19.03
N VAL A 83 51.62 -21.91 -18.10
CA VAL A 83 51.15 -21.75 -16.71
C VAL A 83 50.32 -20.49 -16.56
N ILE A 84 48.99 -20.60 -16.70
CA ILE A 84 48.05 -19.47 -16.79
C ILE A 84 48.17 -18.55 -15.57
N THR A 85 48.27 -19.11 -14.36
CA THR A 85 48.38 -18.31 -13.13
C THR A 85 49.61 -17.39 -13.10
N MET A 86 50.71 -17.79 -13.75
CA MET A 86 51.91 -16.93 -13.84
C MET A 86 51.69 -15.76 -14.80
N TYR A 87 50.94 -15.97 -15.89
CA TYR A 87 50.54 -14.87 -16.76
C TYR A 87 49.58 -13.91 -16.06
N VAL A 88 48.61 -14.41 -15.27
CA VAL A 88 47.74 -13.56 -14.44
C VAL A 88 48.57 -12.68 -13.51
N GLN A 89 49.53 -13.26 -12.80
CA GLN A 89 50.44 -12.50 -11.92
C GLN A 89 51.32 -11.51 -12.67
N LYS A 90 51.79 -11.85 -13.88
CA LYS A 90 52.55 -10.94 -14.74
C LYS A 90 51.72 -9.69 -15.07
N PHE A 91 50.49 -9.88 -15.56
CA PHE A 91 49.63 -8.75 -15.92
C PHE A 91 49.15 -7.98 -14.70
N GLU A 92 48.95 -8.63 -13.55
CA GLU A 92 48.64 -7.94 -12.30
C GLU A 92 49.76 -6.97 -11.88
N LYS A 93 51.02 -7.40 -11.96
CA LYS A 93 52.18 -6.53 -11.73
C LYS A 93 52.24 -5.37 -12.74
N LEU A 94 51.96 -5.63 -14.01
CA LEU A 94 51.89 -4.56 -15.02
C LEU A 94 50.81 -3.52 -14.67
N TYR A 95 49.65 -3.95 -14.19
CA TYR A 95 48.62 -3.01 -13.72
C TYR A 95 49.04 -2.23 -12.48
N GLN A 96 49.78 -2.83 -11.54
CA GLN A 96 50.36 -2.11 -10.41
C GLN A 96 51.37 -1.05 -10.88
N GLU A 97 52.18 -1.34 -11.89
CA GLU A 97 53.08 -0.36 -12.52
C GLU A 97 52.31 0.77 -13.21
N ILE A 98 51.20 0.47 -13.88
CA ILE A 98 50.34 1.48 -14.53
C ILE A 98 49.72 2.42 -13.50
N VAL A 99 49.33 1.93 -12.31
CA VAL A 99 48.83 2.78 -11.22
C VAL A 99 49.90 3.80 -10.80
N ILE A 100 51.15 3.38 -10.68
CA ILE A 100 52.27 4.25 -10.30
C ILE A 100 52.64 5.20 -11.45
N LYS A 101 52.62 4.70 -12.69
CA LYS A 101 53.00 5.42 -13.90
C LYS A 101 51.89 5.32 -14.97
N PRO A 102 50.91 6.24 -14.96
CA PRO A 102 49.77 6.19 -15.88
C PRO A 102 50.13 6.30 -17.37
N THR A 103 51.33 6.78 -17.70
CA THR A 103 51.85 6.83 -19.08
C THR A 103 52.15 5.45 -19.67
N THR A 104 52.33 4.42 -18.84
CA THR A 104 52.51 3.03 -19.29
C THR A 104 51.24 2.56 -20.03
N PRO A 105 51.30 2.12 -21.31
CA PRO A 105 50.13 1.69 -22.08
C PRO A 105 49.34 0.55 -21.41
N PHE A 106 48.05 0.42 -21.74
CA PHE A 106 47.32 -0.78 -21.36
C PHE A 106 47.91 -2.03 -22.03
N PRO A 107 47.96 -3.18 -21.33
CA PRO A 107 48.44 -4.40 -21.95
C PRO A 107 47.49 -4.87 -23.05
N THR A 108 48.06 -5.32 -24.17
CA THR A 108 47.38 -5.77 -25.39
C THR A 108 47.83 -7.18 -25.75
N ILE A 109 47.21 -7.78 -26.77
CA ILE A 109 47.60 -9.11 -27.28
C ILE A 109 49.06 -9.15 -27.71
N SER A 110 49.62 -8.03 -28.21
CA SER A 110 51.02 -7.93 -28.61
C SER A 110 52.02 -8.07 -27.46
N ASP A 111 51.58 -7.88 -26.21
CA ASP A 111 52.41 -8.03 -25.01
C ASP A 111 52.54 -9.50 -24.55
N LEU A 112 51.78 -10.40 -25.19
CA LEU A 112 52.02 -11.84 -25.09
C LEU A 112 53.13 -12.25 -26.07
N PRO A 113 54.05 -13.14 -25.65
CA PRO A 113 55.02 -13.73 -26.57
C PRO A 113 54.31 -14.41 -27.75
N LYS A 114 54.88 -14.31 -28.97
CA LYS A 114 54.29 -14.88 -30.19
C LYS A 114 54.06 -16.40 -30.14
N SER A 115 54.79 -17.10 -29.28
CA SER A 115 54.62 -18.53 -29.02
C SER A 115 53.42 -18.86 -28.14
N VAL A 116 52.79 -17.87 -27.50
CA VAL A 116 51.65 -18.05 -26.61
C VAL A 116 50.35 -18.07 -27.43
N PRO A 117 49.54 -19.12 -27.28
CA PRO A 117 48.25 -19.23 -27.94
C PRO A 117 47.26 -18.20 -27.41
N THR A 118 46.39 -17.70 -28.27
CA THR A 118 45.32 -16.79 -27.86
C THR A 118 44.24 -17.46 -27.02
N ASP A 119 44.21 -18.79 -26.97
CA ASP A 119 43.22 -19.58 -26.21
C ASP A 119 43.41 -19.44 -24.70
N ILE A 120 44.56 -18.93 -24.27
CA ILE A 120 44.80 -18.54 -22.87
C ILE A 120 43.92 -17.34 -22.45
N LEU A 121 43.40 -16.58 -23.41
CA LEU A 121 42.60 -15.38 -23.18
C LEU A 121 41.11 -15.64 -23.34
N TYR A 122 40.33 -15.16 -22.38
CA TYR A 122 38.88 -15.10 -22.47
C TYR A 122 38.42 -13.82 -23.14
N LYS A 123 38.04 -13.93 -24.40
CA LYS A 123 37.50 -12.80 -25.17
C LYS A 123 36.10 -12.43 -24.67
N LYS A 124 35.91 -11.17 -24.27
CA LYS A 124 34.62 -10.61 -23.87
C LYS A 124 34.46 -9.20 -24.43
N ASN A 125 33.22 -8.78 -24.68
CA ASN A 125 32.95 -7.37 -24.90
C ASN A 125 33.22 -6.59 -23.59
N ALA A 126 33.91 -5.45 -23.69
CA ALA A 126 34.22 -4.62 -22.52
C ALA A 126 32.95 -4.17 -21.78
N SER A 127 31.88 -3.81 -22.51
CA SER A 127 30.62 -3.37 -21.93
C SER A 127 29.99 -4.48 -21.10
N ASP A 128 29.79 -5.67 -21.68
CA ASP A 128 29.17 -6.81 -20.99
C ASP A 128 29.95 -7.22 -19.74
N TYR A 129 31.29 -7.30 -19.86
CA TYR A 129 32.15 -7.66 -18.74
C TYR A 129 32.07 -6.64 -17.60
N LEU A 130 32.24 -5.35 -17.91
CA LEU A 130 32.28 -4.30 -16.90
C LEU A 130 30.91 -4.12 -16.22
N HIS A 131 29.80 -4.19 -16.97
CA HIS A 131 28.46 -4.14 -16.37
C HIS A 131 28.21 -5.29 -15.38
N GLY A 132 28.68 -6.50 -15.70
CA GLY A 132 28.59 -7.64 -14.78
C GLY A 132 29.47 -7.44 -13.55
N ALA A 133 30.74 -7.09 -13.76
CA ALA A 133 31.73 -6.95 -12.70
C ALA A 133 31.43 -5.77 -11.76
N LEU A 134 30.83 -4.68 -12.23
CA LEU A 134 30.38 -3.55 -11.39
C LEU A 134 29.17 -3.90 -10.50
N LYS A 135 28.33 -4.87 -10.88
CA LYS A 135 27.22 -5.35 -10.04
C LYS A 135 27.73 -6.30 -8.96
N LYS A 136 28.57 -7.25 -9.35
CA LYS A 136 29.17 -8.25 -8.48
C LYS A 136 30.51 -8.67 -9.06
N GLN A 137 31.60 -8.31 -8.38
CA GLN A 137 32.93 -8.71 -8.81
C GLN A 137 33.32 -10.03 -8.14
N GLU A 138 33.64 -11.04 -8.96
CA GLU A 138 34.26 -12.28 -8.52
C GLU A 138 35.71 -12.27 -8.99
N THR A 139 36.65 -12.21 -8.04
CA THR A 139 38.09 -12.23 -8.34
C THR A 139 38.57 -13.67 -8.42
N ASP A 140 39.21 -14.03 -9.53
CA ASP A 140 39.83 -15.34 -9.77
C ASP A 140 41.32 -15.12 -10.11
N ASP A 141 42.19 -16.06 -9.77
CA ASP A 141 43.62 -16.04 -10.11
C ASP A 141 43.95 -16.83 -11.40
N LYS A 142 42.92 -17.34 -12.08
CA LYS A 142 43.07 -18.24 -13.25
C LYS A 142 42.63 -17.64 -14.58
N ILE A 143 42.04 -16.45 -14.59
CA ILE A 143 41.40 -15.91 -15.79
C ILE A 143 42.11 -14.64 -16.27
N LEU A 144 42.49 -14.66 -17.54
CA LEU A 144 42.89 -13.46 -18.28
C LEU A 144 41.80 -13.11 -19.27
N TYR A 145 41.19 -11.94 -19.09
CA TYR A 145 40.22 -11.42 -20.03
C TYR A 145 40.91 -10.63 -21.14
N CYS A 146 40.40 -10.77 -22.36
CA CYS A 146 40.71 -9.89 -23.49
C CYS A 146 39.45 -9.10 -23.81
N LEU A 147 39.42 -7.83 -23.42
CA LEU A 147 38.26 -6.97 -23.53
C LEU A 147 38.28 -6.26 -24.88
N SER A 148 37.32 -6.59 -25.75
CA SER A 148 37.16 -5.91 -27.04
C SER A 148 36.52 -4.54 -26.85
N LEU A 149 37.11 -3.52 -27.49
CA LEU A 149 36.65 -2.14 -27.47
C LEU A 149 36.05 -1.75 -28.83
N PRO A 150 35.23 -0.67 -28.91
CA PRO A 150 34.64 -0.18 -30.15
C PRO A 150 35.67 0.37 -31.16
N HIS A 151 35.21 0.67 -32.39
CA HIS A 151 35.91 1.46 -33.43
C HIS A 151 37.35 1.00 -33.73
N GLU A 152 37.56 -0.32 -33.78
CA GLU A 152 38.86 -0.95 -34.12
C GLU A 152 40.01 -0.60 -33.17
N ILE A 153 39.69 -0.16 -31.94
CA ILE A 153 40.69 0.09 -30.90
C ILE A 153 41.25 -1.25 -30.41
N PRO A 154 42.59 -1.36 -30.26
CA PRO A 154 43.21 -2.59 -29.76
C PRO A 154 42.58 -3.06 -28.43
N PRO A 155 42.24 -4.35 -28.31
CA PRO A 155 41.67 -4.89 -27.08
C PRO A 155 42.70 -4.87 -25.96
N ILE A 156 42.21 -4.74 -24.73
CA ILE A 156 43.06 -4.75 -23.54
C ILE A 156 43.02 -6.11 -22.84
N ILE A 157 44.14 -6.53 -22.26
CA ILE A 157 44.24 -7.73 -21.42
C ILE A 157 44.05 -7.31 -19.97
N VAL A 158 43.06 -7.90 -19.29
CA VAL A 158 42.75 -7.60 -17.88
C VAL A 158 42.76 -8.90 -17.07
N PRO A 159 43.56 -9.01 -16.00
CA PRO A 159 43.47 -10.16 -15.10
C PRO A 159 42.20 -10.10 -14.26
N SER A 160 41.57 -11.25 -14.01
CA SER A 160 40.36 -11.34 -13.16
C SER A 160 40.60 -10.93 -11.71
N SER A 161 41.86 -10.91 -11.25
CA SER A 161 42.24 -10.40 -9.93
C SER A 161 42.15 -8.88 -9.82
N LEU A 162 42.17 -8.13 -10.94
CA LEU A 162 42.11 -6.67 -10.93
C LEU A 162 40.70 -6.16 -10.59
N LYS A 163 40.60 -5.32 -9.56
CA LYS A 163 39.34 -4.65 -9.21
C LYS A 163 38.91 -3.66 -10.30
N VAL A 164 37.61 -3.64 -10.62
CA VAL A 164 37.09 -2.69 -11.62
C VAL A 164 37.24 -1.24 -11.14
N SER A 165 37.19 -0.99 -9.83
CA SER A 165 37.48 0.33 -9.26
C SER A 165 38.89 0.81 -9.62
N THR A 166 39.89 -0.05 -9.46
CA THR A 166 41.29 0.24 -9.82
C THR A 166 41.44 0.46 -11.32
N LEU A 167 40.77 -0.35 -12.16
CA LEU A 167 40.75 -0.12 -13.60
C LEU A 167 40.15 1.25 -13.95
N GLY A 168 39.07 1.65 -13.27
CA GLY A 168 38.46 2.98 -13.39
C GLY A 168 39.40 4.10 -13.00
N GLU A 169 40.08 3.99 -11.86
CA GLU A 169 41.09 4.96 -11.38
C GLU A 169 42.22 5.13 -12.40
N ILE A 170 42.71 4.03 -12.97
CA ILE A 170 43.72 4.05 -14.04
C ILE A 170 43.20 4.80 -15.27
N CYS A 171 41.96 4.55 -15.69
CA CYS A 171 41.36 5.26 -16.82
C CYS A 171 41.28 6.77 -16.54
N MET A 172 40.83 7.16 -15.35
CA MET A 172 40.76 8.56 -14.96
C MET A 172 42.14 9.22 -14.93
N ALA A 173 43.16 8.53 -14.42
CA ALA A 173 44.53 9.02 -14.42
C ALA A 173 45.09 9.22 -15.83
N LYS A 174 44.82 8.27 -16.74
CA LYS A 174 45.22 8.35 -18.16
C LYS A 174 44.53 9.50 -18.91
N ILE A 175 43.24 9.74 -18.64
CA ILE A 175 42.50 10.87 -19.23
C ILE A 175 42.99 12.21 -18.66
N ARG A 176 43.34 12.25 -17.35
CA ARG A 176 43.83 13.47 -16.70
C ARG A 176 45.17 13.94 -17.27
N LEU A 177 46.06 13.01 -17.60
CA LEU A 177 47.44 13.29 -18.00
C LEU A 177 47.58 14.27 -19.19
N PRO A 178 46.89 14.10 -20.32
CA PRO A 178 46.92 15.09 -21.40
C PRO A 178 46.30 16.43 -20.97
N LEU A 179 45.28 16.44 -20.11
CA LEU A 179 44.60 17.66 -19.65
C LEU A 179 45.43 18.50 -18.67
N GLN A 180 46.54 17.99 -18.16
CA GLN A 180 47.47 18.77 -17.34
C GLN A 180 48.38 19.66 -18.19
N LYS A 181 48.56 19.36 -19.48
CA LYS A 181 49.31 20.21 -20.42
C LYS A 181 48.51 21.48 -20.72
N GLU A 182 49.12 22.66 -20.64
CA GLU A 182 48.42 23.96 -20.74
C GLU A 182 47.57 24.10 -22.03
N GLU A 183 48.11 23.63 -23.16
CA GLU A 183 47.43 23.67 -24.47
C GLU A 183 46.10 22.91 -24.44
N TYR A 184 46.12 21.65 -23.98
CA TYR A 184 44.94 20.80 -23.89
C TYR A 184 44.00 21.24 -22.75
N ARG A 185 44.56 21.70 -21.62
CA ARG A 185 43.80 22.21 -20.48
C ARG A 185 42.89 23.36 -20.89
N GLY A 186 43.46 24.40 -21.50
CA GLY A 186 42.72 25.58 -21.93
C GLY A 186 41.69 25.25 -23.02
N TYR A 187 42.07 24.37 -23.95
CA TYR A 187 41.20 23.95 -25.05
C TYR A 187 39.94 23.19 -24.56
N PHE A 188 40.12 22.13 -23.78
CA PHE A 188 38.99 21.32 -23.30
C PHE A 188 38.16 22.05 -22.24
N ALA A 189 38.79 22.87 -21.38
CA ALA A 189 38.05 23.76 -20.48
C ALA A 189 37.12 24.70 -21.26
N LYS A 190 37.64 25.35 -22.32
CA LYS A 190 36.85 26.25 -23.16
C LYS A 190 35.70 25.53 -23.87
N LYS A 191 35.94 24.34 -24.43
CA LYS A 191 34.88 23.51 -25.04
C LYS A 191 33.77 23.17 -24.04
N LEU A 192 34.16 22.76 -22.83
CA LEU A 192 33.20 22.42 -21.78
C LEU A 192 32.44 23.66 -21.30
N HIS A 193 33.08 24.82 -21.20
CA HIS A 193 32.43 26.09 -20.85
C HIS A 193 31.38 26.53 -21.89
N ILE A 194 31.75 26.54 -23.17
CA ILE A 194 30.85 26.98 -24.26
C ILE A 194 29.59 26.11 -24.32
N SER A 195 29.73 24.82 -24.02
CA SER A 195 28.63 23.86 -24.08
C SER A 195 27.68 23.93 -22.87
N ASN A 196 28.04 24.70 -21.83
CA ASN A 196 27.33 24.75 -20.54
C ASN A 196 27.05 26.18 -20.08
N GLN A 197 26.48 26.98 -20.97
CA GLN A 197 26.05 28.35 -20.67
C GLN A 197 25.09 28.35 -19.46
N GLY A 198 25.38 29.19 -18.46
CA GLY A 198 24.61 29.26 -17.21
C GLY A 198 25.07 28.31 -16.09
N LYS A 199 26.02 27.39 -16.33
CA LYS A 199 26.66 26.53 -15.30
C LYS A 199 28.19 26.72 -15.25
N GLU A 200 28.66 27.91 -15.52
CA GLU A 200 30.09 28.22 -15.70
C GLU A 200 30.93 27.90 -14.47
N LEU A 201 30.48 28.32 -13.28
CA LEU A 201 31.18 28.07 -12.02
C LEU A 201 31.24 26.57 -11.69
N ALA A 202 30.13 25.84 -11.88
CA ALA A 202 30.08 24.40 -11.66
C ALA A 202 30.99 23.65 -12.64
N THR A 203 30.99 24.05 -13.91
CA THR A 203 31.86 23.49 -14.95
C THR A 203 33.33 23.73 -14.65
N LYS A 204 33.69 24.96 -14.22
CA LYS A 204 35.05 25.31 -13.81
C LYS A 204 35.49 24.46 -12.62
N ASN A 205 34.67 24.42 -11.57
CA ASN A 205 34.96 23.66 -10.35
C ASN A 205 35.14 22.17 -10.66
N PHE A 206 34.28 21.60 -11.51
CA PHE A 206 34.40 20.23 -11.98
C PHE A 206 35.73 19.98 -12.69
N PHE A 207 36.05 20.81 -13.70
CA PHE A 207 37.24 20.62 -14.53
C PHE A 207 38.53 20.82 -13.72
N ASP A 208 38.57 21.88 -12.89
CA ASP A 208 39.71 22.13 -12.01
C ASP A 208 39.84 21.05 -10.92
N LYS A 209 38.72 20.53 -10.38
CA LYS A 209 38.77 19.39 -9.44
C LYS A 209 39.39 18.17 -10.11
N PHE A 210 38.95 17.85 -11.32
CA PHE A 210 39.45 16.68 -12.04
C PHE A 210 40.93 16.80 -12.42
N VAL A 211 41.34 17.94 -12.98
CA VAL A 211 42.71 18.13 -13.48
C VAL A 211 43.74 18.22 -12.35
N ASN A 212 43.38 18.88 -11.23
CA ASN A 212 44.32 19.19 -10.16
C ASN A 212 44.29 18.19 -8.99
N PHE A 213 43.22 17.42 -8.78
CA PHE A 213 43.12 16.49 -7.65
C PHE A 213 42.96 15.03 -8.09
N SER A 214 43.66 14.12 -7.40
CA SER A 214 43.69 12.70 -7.73
C SER A 214 42.61 11.84 -7.08
N ASN A 215 41.99 12.30 -6.00
CA ASN A 215 41.24 11.43 -5.11
C ASN A 215 39.80 11.16 -5.58
N ASP A 216 39.44 9.88 -5.54
CA ASP A 216 38.08 9.30 -5.48
C ASP A 216 37.05 9.80 -6.50
N ILE A 217 37.50 10.07 -7.74
CA ILE A 217 36.60 10.39 -8.87
C ILE A 217 35.53 9.32 -9.09
N ILE A 218 35.86 8.06 -8.84
CA ILE A 218 34.90 6.95 -8.97
C ILE A 218 33.84 7.03 -7.86
N ASP A 219 34.15 7.59 -6.70
CA ASP A 219 33.16 7.82 -5.64
C ASP A 219 32.32 9.08 -5.91
N ASP A 220 32.90 10.12 -6.52
CA ASP A 220 32.11 11.25 -7.05
C ASP A 220 31.07 10.79 -8.09
N LEU A 221 31.35 9.71 -8.82
CA LEU A 221 30.41 9.05 -9.75
C LEU A 221 29.38 8.17 -9.03
N LYS A 222 29.39 8.03 -7.71
CA LYS A 222 28.33 7.34 -6.96
C LYS A 222 27.31 8.31 -6.38
N GLU A 223 27.65 9.59 -6.34
CA GLU A 223 26.78 10.63 -5.80
C GLU A 223 25.90 11.26 -6.88
N PRO A 224 24.64 11.62 -6.54
CA PRO A 224 23.77 12.32 -7.47
C PRO A 224 24.27 13.75 -7.73
N GLY A 225 24.39 14.16 -8.99
CA GLY A 225 24.74 15.53 -9.34
C GLY A 225 24.99 15.76 -10.84
N ASP A 226 25.36 17.00 -11.18
CA ASP A 226 25.70 17.41 -12.55
C ASP A 226 27.04 16.79 -13.05
N ASN A 227 27.80 16.15 -12.16
CA ASN A 227 29.10 15.55 -12.48
C ASN A 227 29.02 14.55 -13.63
N PHE A 228 27.98 13.70 -13.71
CA PHE A 228 27.82 12.76 -14.83
C PHE A 228 27.72 13.46 -16.17
N TYR A 229 27.03 14.59 -16.20
CA TYR A 229 26.81 15.34 -17.42
C TYR A 229 28.11 15.96 -17.91
N PHE A 230 28.87 16.59 -17.01
CA PHE A 230 30.20 17.12 -17.36
C PHE A 230 31.19 16.01 -17.74
N TRP A 231 31.17 14.87 -17.05
CA TRP A 231 31.98 13.69 -17.38
C TRP A 231 31.65 13.14 -18.76
N THR A 232 30.36 12.97 -19.08
CA THR A 232 29.91 12.45 -20.38
C THR A 232 30.35 13.38 -21.50
N GLN A 233 30.20 14.69 -21.31
CA GLN A 233 30.64 15.69 -22.30
C GLN A 233 32.15 15.73 -22.48
N LEU A 234 32.92 15.71 -21.38
CA LEU A 234 34.38 15.71 -21.44
C LEU A 234 34.89 14.47 -22.18
N CYS A 235 34.38 13.27 -21.84
CA CYS A 235 34.71 12.03 -22.55
C CYS A 235 34.34 12.11 -24.03
N TYR A 236 33.15 12.65 -24.35
CA TYR A 236 32.71 12.84 -25.73
C TYR A 236 33.64 13.78 -26.52
N PHE A 237 34.01 14.93 -25.98
CA PHE A 237 34.90 15.89 -26.68
C PHE A 237 36.29 15.32 -26.90
N ILE A 238 36.86 14.65 -25.89
CA ILE A 238 38.19 14.05 -26.05
C ILE A 238 38.12 12.91 -27.07
N ARG A 239 37.12 12.01 -26.99
CA ARG A 239 36.95 10.94 -27.98
C ARG A 239 36.83 11.48 -29.39
N GLN A 240 35.98 12.48 -29.60
CA GLN A 240 35.73 13.06 -30.92
C GLN A 240 37.03 13.57 -31.57
N ASP A 241 37.88 14.25 -30.79
CA ASP A 241 39.14 14.78 -31.31
C ASP A 241 40.16 13.67 -31.58
N TYR A 242 40.32 12.72 -30.65
CA TYR A 242 41.29 11.63 -30.79
C TYR A 242 40.90 10.60 -31.87
N GLU A 243 39.61 10.37 -32.10
CA GLU A 243 39.14 9.51 -33.18
C GLU A 243 39.45 10.09 -34.56
N SER A 244 39.48 11.43 -34.68
CA SER A 244 39.77 12.13 -35.94
C SER A 244 41.22 12.03 -36.39
N ILE A 245 42.13 11.60 -35.51
CA ILE A 245 43.55 11.38 -35.80
C ILE A 245 43.69 10.12 -36.68
N LYS A 246 44.28 10.28 -37.88
CA LYS A 246 44.51 9.18 -38.84
C LYS A 246 45.62 8.23 -38.37
N ASP A 247 46.79 8.77 -38.03
CA ASP A 247 47.96 7.99 -37.60
C ASP A 247 48.10 8.10 -36.07
N ARG A 248 47.38 7.25 -35.35
CA ARG A 248 47.31 7.29 -33.88
C ARG A 248 48.61 6.75 -33.27
N THR A 249 49.20 7.53 -32.38
CA THR A 249 50.34 7.11 -31.56
C THR A 249 49.88 6.13 -30.45
N PRO A 250 50.81 5.39 -29.82
CA PRO A 250 50.47 4.60 -28.65
C PRO A 250 49.87 5.42 -27.49
N GLU A 251 50.24 6.70 -27.37
CA GLU A 251 49.65 7.61 -26.38
C GLU A 251 48.18 7.90 -26.72
N ASP A 252 47.87 8.14 -27.99
CA ASP A 252 46.50 8.39 -28.46
C ASP A 252 45.59 7.17 -28.26
N ILE A 253 46.10 5.98 -28.58
CA ILE A 253 45.40 4.71 -28.36
C ILE A 253 45.12 4.51 -26.86
N ASN A 254 46.10 4.77 -26.02
CA ASN A 254 45.99 4.61 -24.56
C ASN A 254 44.94 5.57 -23.96
N VAL A 255 44.84 6.81 -24.46
CA VAL A 255 43.78 7.75 -24.07
C VAL A 255 42.42 7.27 -24.53
N LEU A 256 42.28 6.83 -25.79
CA LEU A 256 41.02 6.31 -26.32
C LEU A 256 40.54 5.08 -25.55
N GLN A 257 41.41 4.11 -25.27
CA GLN A 257 41.10 2.93 -24.45
C GLN A 257 40.56 3.33 -23.07
N ALA A 258 41.20 4.31 -22.42
CA ALA A 258 40.75 4.83 -21.14
C ALA A 258 39.37 5.48 -21.23
N ILE A 259 39.08 6.24 -22.29
CA ILE A 259 37.79 6.89 -22.48
C ILE A 259 36.66 5.89 -22.64
N TYR A 260 36.80 4.87 -23.50
CA TYR A 260 35.73 3.89 -23.68
C TYR A 260 35.40 3.13 -22.39
N ILE A 261 36.43 2.75 -21.62
CA ILE A 261 36.23 2.08 -20.33
C ILE A 261 35.58 3.04 -19.32
N ALA A 262 36.05 4.29 -19.26
CA ALA A 262 35.49 5.31 -18.37
C ALA A 262 34.01 5.58 -18.70
N GLU A 263 33.63 5.70 -19.97
CA GLU A 263 32.25 5.92 -20.39
C GLU A 263 31.32 4.77 -19.97
N ILE A 264 31.78 3.52 -20.07
CA ILE A 264 31.01 2.35 -19.60
C ILE A 264 30.78 2.46 -18.09
N ILE A 265 31.81 2.79 -17.32
CA ILE A 265 31.72 2.94 -15.86
C ILE A 265 30.78 4.11 -15.49
N ILE A 266 30.95 5.26 -16.14
CA ILE A 266 30.11 6.46 -15.94
C ILE A 266 28.64 6.15 -16.26
N SER A 267 28.37 5.46 -17.38
CA SER A 267 27.00 5.09 -17.78
C SER A 267 26.36 4.15 -16.78
N PHE A 268 27.10 3.15 -16.29
CA PHE A 268 26.60 2.23 -15.27
C PHE A 268 26.12 2.96 -14.01
N TYR A 269 26.94 3.84 -13.45
CA TYR A 269 26.57 4.56 -12.24
C TYR A 269 25.45 5.57 -12.47
N LYS A 270 25.44 6.24 -13.63
CA LYS A 270 24.34 7.12 -14.05
C LYS A 270 23.01 6.36 -14.07
N ASP A 271 22.99 5.18 -14.65
CA ASP A 271 21.78 4.34 -14.72
C ASP A 271 21.36 3.84 -13.34
N LYS A 272 22.33 3.46 -12.49
CA LYS A 272 22.07 3.05 -11.10
C LYS A 272 21.41 4.17 -10.29
N ILE A 273 21.97 5.39 -10.31
CA ILE A 273 21.41 6.54 -9.58
C ILE A 273 20.05 6.95 -10.15
N LYS A 274 19.87 6.86 -11.46
CA LYS A 274 18.57 7.10 -12.10
C LYS A 274 17.52 6.10 -11.59
N GLN A 275 17.87 4.82 -11.52
CA GLN A 275 16.99 3.78 -10.97
C GLN A 275 16.67 4.03 -9.49
N GLU A 276 17.68 4.37 -8.68
CA GLU A 276 17.48 4.69 -7.25
C GLU A 276 16.59 5.92 -7.04
N ASN A 277 16.76 6.96 -7.85
CA ASN A 277 15.88 8.14 -7.83
C ASN A 277 14.45 7.80 -8.24
N GLN A 278 14.27 7.05 -9.33
CA GLN A 278 12.95 6.60 -9.77
C GLN A 278 12.25 5.75 -8.71
N LYS A 279 13.00 4.84 -8.06
CA LYS A 279 12.52 4.05 -6.93
C LYS A 279 12.08 4.95 -5.77
N ARG A 280 12.92 5.92 -5.37
CA ARG A 280 12.59 6.86 -4.28
C ARG A 280 11.34 7.68 -4.59
N GLU A 281 11.24 8.22 -5.81
CA GLU A 281 10.06 8.97 -6.25
C GLU A 281 8.80 8.09 -6.29
N ALA A 282 8.93 6.83 -6.73
CA ALA A 282 7.82 5.88 -6.75
C ALA A 282 7.34 5.52 -5.34
N LEU A 283 8.24 5.36 -4.37
CA LEU A 283 7.89 5.11 -2.97
C LEU A 283 7.27 6.35 -2.30
N GLU A 284 7.77 7.55 -2.59
CA GLU A 284 7.15 8.80 -2.14
C GLU A 284 5.75 8.98 -2.73
N TYR A 285 5.57 8.63 -4.00
CA TYR A 285 4.24 8.62 -4.62
C TYR A 285 3.33 7.59 -3.97
N LEU A 286 3.83 6.38 -3.68
CA LEU A 286 3.10 5.34 -2.97
C LEU A 286 2.62 5.85 -1.60
N LYS A 287 3.51 6.46 -0.80
CA LYS A 287 3.19 7.09 0.48
C LYS A 287 2.03 8.09 0.34
N LYS A 288 2.11 8.99 -0.65
CA LYS A 288 1.04 9.96 -0.94
C LYS A 288 -0.26 9.31 -1.41
N ALA A 289 -0.19 8.22 -2.17
CA ALA A 289 -1.36 7.49 -2.64
C ALA A 289 -2.12 6.82 -1.47
N LEU A 290 -1.38 6.23 -0.53
CA LEU A 290 -1.93 5.59 0.66
C LEU A 290 -2.54 6.59 1.65
N GLN A 291 -2.19 7.87 1.57
CA GLN A 291 -2.82 8.94 2.33
C GLN A 291 -4.11 9.48 1.70
N LYS A 292 -4.58 8.92 0.59
CA LYS A 292 -5.85 9.30 -0.06
C LYS A 292 -6.96 8.29 0.25
N PRO A 293 -8.25 8.68 0.14
CA PRO A 293 -9.37 7.74 0.24
C PRO A 293 -9.18 6.54 -0.69
N PRO A 294 -9.49 5.31 -0.24
CA PRO A 294 -10.26 4.96 0.95
C PRO A 294 -9.51 4.96 2.30
N TYR A 295 -8.21 5.30 2.32
CA TYR A 295 -7.29 5.34 3.48
C TYR A 295 -6.87 3.99 4.06
N TYR A 296 -7.54 2.90 3.72
CA TYR A 296 -7.17 1.54 4.11
C TYR A 296 -6.91 0.71 2.85
N PHE A 297 -5.82 -0.05 2.83
CA PHE A 297 -5.38 -0.77 1.65
C PHE A 297 -4.90 -2.18 2.02
N THR A 298 -5.24 -3.19 1.22
CA THR A 298 -4.61 -4.50 1.29
C THR A 298 -3.29 -4.51 0.53
N ILE A 299 -2.46 -5.55 0.72
CA ILE A 299 -1.23 -5.70 -0.07
C ILE A 299 -1.53 -5.76 -1.58
N ASN A 300 -2.65 -6.39 -1.98
CA ASN A 300 -3.05 -6.45 -3.38
C ASN A 300 -3.40 -5.05 -3.92
N ASP A 301 -4.10 -4.24 -3.12
CA ASP A 301 -4.41 -2.86 -3.51
C ASP A 301 -3.14 -2.03 -3.67
N ILE A 302 -2.19 -2.17 -2.75
CA ILE A 302 -0.87 -1.51 -2.78
C ILE A 302 -0.11 -1.87 -4.07
N THR A 303 -0.06 -3.17 -4.41
CA THR A 303 0.61 -3.63 -5.64
C THR A 303 -0.08 -3.17 -6.93
N GLY A 304 -1.37 -2.86 -6.85
CA GLY A 304 -2.17 -2.35 -7.96
C GLY A 304 -2.04 -0.84 -8.20
N ILE A 305 -1.33 -0.10 -7.34
CA ILE A 305 -1.21 1.36 -7.48
C ILE A 305 -0.38 1.72 -8.72
N VAL A 306 -0.94 2.60 -9.55
CA VAL A 306 -0.31 3.15 -10.74
C VAL A 306 0.07 4.61 -10.52
N ASN A 307 1.12 5.06 -11.20
CA ASN A 307 1.49 6.47 -11.21
C ASN A 307 0.52 7.32 -12.06
N ALA A 308 0.73 8.63 -12.10
CA ALA A 308 -0.07 9.57 -12.89
C ALA A 308 -0.12 9.27 -14.41
N LYS A 309 0.81 8.45 -14.92
CA LYS A 309 0.89 8.03 -16.34
C LYS A 309 0.30 6.64 -16.58
N GLY A 310 -0.34 6.02 -15.57
CA GLY A 310 -0.92 4.68 -15.67
C GLY A 310 0.09 3.54 -15.61
N VAL A 311 1.35 3.80 -15.23
CA VAL A 311 2.36 2.75 -15.08
C VAL A 311 2.33 2.19 -13.66
N PRO A 312 2.25 0.87 -13.47
CA PRO A 312 2.34 0.24 -12.16
C PRO A 312 3.65 0.59 -11.45
N LEU A 313 3.56 0.95 -10.16
CA LEU A 313 4.74 1.32 -9.37
C LEU A 313 5.70 0.12 -9.15
N THR A 314 5.16 -1.10 -9.18
CA THR A 314 5.92 -2.36 -9.11
C THR A 314 6.89 -2.59 -10.28
N LYS A 315 6.83 -1.78 -11.33
CA LYS A 315 7.86 -1.77 -12.40
C LYS A 315 9.07 -0.89 -12.06
N LEU A 316 8.94 -0.01 -11.06
CA LEU A 316 9.94 1.01 -10.69
C LEU A 316 10.70 0.64 -9.41
N TYR A 317 10.16 -0.28 -8.61
CA TYR A 317 10.81 -0.86 -7.43
C TYR A 317 10.56 -2.37 -7.41
N THR A 318 11.38 -3.12 -6.69
CA THR A 318 11.22 -4.58 -6.52
C THR A 318 10.26 -4.92 -5.37
N ASP A 319 9.78 -6.16 -5.31
CA ASP A 319 8.92 -6.62 -4.21
C ASP A 319 9.63 -6.54 -2.85
N ASP A 320 10.95 -6.76 -2.82
CA ASP A 320 11.75 -6.64 -1.61
C ASP A 320 11.89 -5.17 -1.17
N ASP A 321 11.93 -4.24 -2.13
CA ASP A 321 11.90 -2.81 -1.81
C ASP A 321 10.57 -2.38 -1.19
N LEU A 322 9.45 -2.94 -1.69
CA LEU A 322 8.12 -2.69 -1.13
C LEU A 322 8.01 -3.25 0.29
N LYS A 323 8.49 -4.47 0.52
CA LYS A 323 8.54 -5.06 1.86
C LYS A 323 9.37 -4.22 2.81
N ALA A 324 10.59 -3.84 2.41
CA ALA A 324 11.46 -2.98 3.21
C ALA A 324 10.82 -1.62 3.52
N PHE A 325 10.09 -1.03 2.56
CA PHE A 325 9.33 0.20 2.77
C PHE A 325 8.20 0.02 3.80
N LEU A 326 7.38 -1.03 3.64
CA LEU A 326 6.28 -1.30 4.56
C LEU A 326 6.79 -1.67 5.95
N GLU A 327 7.84 -2.48 6.06
CA GLU A 327 8.49 -2.81 7.33
C GLU A 327 9.04 -1.55 8.00
N LYS A 328 9.69 -0.65 7.25
CA LYS A 328 10.17 0.62 7.78
C LYS A 328 9.02 1.50 8.30
N GLU A 329 7.93 1.65 7.55
CA GLU A 329 6.81 2.50 7.95
C GLU A 329 5.94 1.89 9.06
N THR A 330 5.97 0.56 9.21
CA THR A 330 5.26 -0.19 10.28
C THR A 330 6.12 -0.46 11.52
N SER A 331 7.41 -0.17 11.48
CA SER A 331 8.31 -0.28 12.63
C SER A 331 8.31 1.00 13.46
N ASN A 332 8.47 0.87 14.78
CA ASN A 332 8.70 2.03 15.64
C ASN A 332 10.05 2.64 15.25
N ASN A 333 10.09 3.93 14.91
CA ASN A 333 11.34 4.66 14.81
C ASN A 333 11.96 4.69 16.22
N ALA A 334 13.05 3.96 16.42
CA ALA A 334 13.69 3.76 17.71
C ALA A 334 14.44 5.00 18.25
N ASP A 335 14.41 6.12 17.52
CA ASP A 335 15.25 7.29 17.79
C ASP A 335 14.63 8.32 18.74
N GLU A 336 13.39 8.11 19.20
CA GLU A 336 12.76 8.97 20.21
C GLU A 336 12.29 8.12 21.39
N GLY A 337 12.82 8.39 22.59
CA GLY A 337 12.61 7.63 23.83
C GLY A 337 11.18 7.65 24.40
N SER A 338 10.17 7.76 23.53
CA SER A 338 8.76 7.71 23.83
C SER A 338 8.12 6.60 22.99
N SER A 339 7.30 5.78 23.66
CA SER A 339 6.51 4.69 23.06
C SER A 339 5.47 5.22 22.06
N HIS A 340 5.92 5.72 20.91
CA HIS A 340 5.06 6.23 19.83
C HIS A 340 4.68 5.11 18.87
N LEU A 341 3.46 5.18 18.34
CA LEU A 341 2.98 4.24 17.34
C LEU A 341 3.65 4.51 15.98
N PRO A 342 3.89 3.45 15.18
CA PRO A 342 4.36 3.59 13.80
C PRO A 342 3.42 4.48 12.98
N ASP A 343 3.96 5.11 11.93
CA ASP A 343 3.16 5.96 11.05
C ASP A 343 2.14 5.14 10.26
N LEU A 344 2.52 3.93 9.82
CA LEU A 344 1.64 2.98 9.16
C LEU A 344 1.25 1.85 10.12
N LEU A 345 -0.06 1.68 10.32
CA LEU A 345 -0.62 0.69 11.24
C LEU A 345 -1.30 -0.43 10.45
N VAL A 346 -1.27 -1.63 11.03
CA VAL A 346 -1.84 -2.83 10.41
C VAL A 346 -2.96 -3.39 11.29
N PHE A 347 -4.13 -3.61 10.70
CA PHE A 347 -5.25 -4.28 11.37
C PHE A 347 -5.78 -5.46 10.54
N LYS A 348 -6.49 -6.36 11.22
CA LYS A 348 -7.05 -7.58 10.61
C LYS A 348 -8.56 -7.58 10.72
N VAL A 349 -9.21 -7.91 9.62
CA VAL A 349 -10.64 -8.23 9.61
C VAL A 349 -10.82 -9.73 9.90
N GLN A 350 -12.03 -10.18 10.26
CA GLN A 350 -12.33 -11.59 10.57
C GLN A 350 -11.93 -12.58 9.47
N SER A 351 -11.94 -12.14 8.20
CA SER A 351 -11.44 -12.90 7.05
C SER A 351 -9.92 -13.17 7.10
N LYS A 352 -9.21 -12.69 8.13
CA LYS A 352 -7.75 -12.66 8.28
C LYS A 352 -7.02 -11.80 7.24
N THR A 353 -7.76 -11.01 6.45
CA THR A 353 -7.18 -10.04 5.52
C THR A 353 -6.48 -8.92 6.29
N LEU A 354 -5.25 -8.62 5.92
CA LEU A 354 -4.44 -7.53 6.47
C LEU A 354 -4.72 -6.23 5.73
N PHE A 355 -4.94 -5.16 6.48
CA PHE A 355 -5.10 -3.81 5.96
C PHE A 355 -4.05 -2.88 6.57
N PHE A 356 -3.52 -2.00 5.73
CA PHE A 356 -2.58 -0.94 6.07
C PHE A 356 -3.31 0.40 6.08
N ILE A 357 -3.06 1.21 7.12
CA ILE A 357 -3.65 2.54 7.28
C ILE A 357 -2.69 3.48 8.00
N TYR A 358 -2.57 4.71 7.49
CA TYR A 358 -1.80 5.75 8.16
C TYR A 358 -2.49 6.24 9.43
N LYS A 359 -1.73 6.42 10.52
CA LYS A 359 -2.28 6.72 11.86
C LYS A 359 -3.13 7.99 11.92
N ASP A 360 -2.75 9.02 11.14
CA ASP A 360 -3.47 10.29 11.06
C ASP A 360 -4.82 10.17 10.30
N LYS A 361 -5.01 9.09 9.53
CA LYS A 361 -6.25 8.83 8.78
C LYS A 361 -7.25 7.93 9.51
N ILE A 362 -6.86 7.32 10.64
CA ILE A 362 -7.72 6.39 11.38
C ILE A 362 -8.98 7.08 11.92
N LEU A 363 -8.84 8.20 12.65
CA LEU A 363 -10.02 8.88 13.22
C LEU A 363 -10.98 9.41 12.15
N PRO A 364 -10.52 10.13 11.10
CA PRO A 364 -11.41 10.53 10.00
C PRO A 364 -12.11 9.35 9.34
N LEU A 365 -11.41 8.22 9.16
CA LEU A 365 -11.99 7.01 8.60
C LEU A 365 -13.05 6.42 9.53
N ILE A 366 -12.80 6.32 10.84
CA ILE A 366 -13.77 5.81 11.80
C ILE A 366 -15.03 6.66 11.78
N VAL A 367 -14.92 7.99 11.78
CA VAL A 367 -16.09 8.89 11.71
C VAL A 367 -16.89 8.64 10.42
N ARG A 368 -16.22 8.55 9.26
CA ARG A 368 -16.90 8.23 8.00
C ARG A 368 -17.63 6.89 8.06
N LEU A 369 -16.94 5.85 8.54
CA LEU A 369 -17.49 4.50 8.63
C LEU A 369 -18.62 4.40 9.66
N CYS A 370 -18.57 5.15 10.77
CA CYS A 370 -19.67 5.24 11.73
C CYS A 370 -20.93 5.83 11.08
N ASN A 371 -20.79 6.87 10.26
CA ASN A 371 -21.93 7.46 9.53
C ASN A 371 -22.51 6.47 8.51
N GLU A 372 -21.67 5.78 7.74
CA GLU A 372 -22.11 4.72 6.81
C GLU A 372 -22.79 3.55 7.55
N ALA A 373 -22.26 3.18 8.72
CA ALA A 373 -22.82 2.13 9.57
C ALA A 373 -24.12 2.56 10.27
N HIS A 374 -24.29 3.83 10.63
CA HIS A 374 -25.52 4.38 11.21
C HIS A 374 -26.72 4.09 10.30
N ASP A 375 -26.61 4.48 9.03
CA ASP A 375 -27.69 4.31 8.05
C ASP A 375 -27.99 2.83 7.79
N THR A 376 -26.94 2.02 7.56
CA THR A 376 -27.09 0.61 7.19
C THR A 376 -27.58 -0.26 8.34
N VAL A 377 -26.94 -0.15 9.52
CA VAL A 377 -27.32 -0.94 10.72
C VAL A 377 -28.66 -0.46 11.27
N GLY A 378 -28.90 0.85 11.33
CA GLY A 378 -30.15 1.43 11.81
C GLY A 378 -31.35 0.97 10.98
N LYS A 379 -31.23 1.00 9.64
CA LYS A 379 -32.27 0.52 8.73
C LYS A 379 -32.60 -0.97 8.94
N ILE A 380 -31.57 -1.83 9.00
CA ILE A 380 -31.75 -3.28 9.17
C ILE A 380 -32.41 -3.61 10.51
N ILE A 381 -32.02 -2.95 11.61
CA ILE A 381 -32.63 -3.18 12.92
C ILE A 381 -34.10 -2.74 12.89
N THR A 382 -34.38 -1.57 12.31
CA THR A 382 -35.74 -1.04 12.20
C THR A 382 -36.63 -1.96 11.37
N GLU A 383 -36.17 -2.43 10.21
CA GLU A 383 -36.91 -3.38 9.36
C GLU A 383 -37.19 -4.70 10.08
N ASN A 384 -36.18 -5.28 10.74
CA ASN A 384 -36.36 -6.50 11.55
C ASN A 384 -37.39 -6.28 12.68
N TRP A 385 -37.36 -5.12 13.34
CA TRP A 385 -38.33 -4.80 14.39
C TRP A 385 -39.73 -4.57 13.84
N ILE A 386 -39.89 -3.97 12.66
CA ILE A 386 -41.18 -3.85 11.98
C ILE A 386 -41.77 -5.24 11.72
N GLU A 387 -40.99 -6.18 11.19
CA GLU A 387 -41.45 -7.56 10.94
C GLU A 387 -41.85 -8.29 12.23
N LEU A 388 -41.04 -8.18 13.29
CA LEU A 388 -41.34 -8.79 14.59
C LEU A 388 -42.61 -8.20 15.22
N LEU A 389 -42.78 -6.88 15.16
CA LEU A 389 -43.95 -6.20 15.70
C LEU A 389 -45.22 -6.46 14.88
N ARG A 390 -45.12 -6.64 13.55
CA ARG A 390 -46.25 -7.13 12.71
C ARG A 390 -46.74 -8.49 13.18
N ASN A 391 -45.84 -9.34 13.66
CA ASN A 391 -46.14 -10.66 14.20
C ASN A 391 -46.41 -10.65 15.72
N PHE A 392 -46.66 -9.47 16.32
CA PHE A 392 -46.89 -9.28 17.76
C PHE A 392 -45.77 -9.84 18.67
N THR A 393 -44.58 -10.04 18.11
CA THR A 393 -43.43 -10.59 18.83
C THR A 393 -42.61 -9.45 19.41
N LYS A 394 -42.33 -9.53 20.71
CA LYS A 394 -41.46 -8.61 21.43
C LYS A 394 -40.17 -9.35 21.78
N VAL A 395 -39.04 -8.73 21.47
CA VAL A 395 -37.73 -9.31 21.72
C VAL A 395 -36.99 -8.52 22.81
N PRO A 396 -36.12 -9.14 23.63
CA PRO A 396 -35.47 -8.47 24.75
C PRO A 396 -34.68 -7.23 24.36
N GLU A 397 -34.17 -7.16 23.13
CA GLU A 397 -33.34 -6.07 22.63
C GLU A 397 -34.13 -4.79 22.38
N MET A 398 -35.47 -4.85 22.44
CA MET A 398 -36.36 -3.69 22.39
C MET A 398 -36.49 -2.97 23.75
N TYR A 399 -36.19 -3.64 24.86
CA TYR A 399 -36.43 -3.12 26.21
C TYR A 399 -35.23 -3.22 27.16
N ASN A 400 -34.21 -4.01 26.80
CA ASN A 400 -33.00 -4.20 27.58
C ASN A 400 -31.80 -3.60 26.84
N GLN A 401 -31.18 -2.58 27.44
CA GLN A 401 -30.03 -1.87 26.85
C GLN A 401 -28.84 -2.79 26.60
N ALA A 402 -28.51 -3.69 27.54
CA ALA A 402 -27.35 -4.58 27.38
C ALA A 402 -27.52 -5.54 26.18
N LYS A 403 -28.75 -6.03 25.99
CA LYS A 403 -29.10 -6.89 24.86
C LYS A 403 -29.16 -6.13 23.53
N TYR A 404 -29.56 -4.87 23.57
CA TYR A 404 -29.51 -3.97 22.43
C TYR A 404 -28.08 -3.70 21.95
N GLU A 405 -27.14 -3.44 22.86
CA GLU A 405 -25.71 -3.28 22.54
C GLU A 405 -25.11 -4.56 21.91
N GLU A 406 -25.50 -5.74 22.40
CA GLU A 406 -25.06 -7.03 21.86
C GLU A 406 -25.49 -7.21 20.39
N ILE A 407 -26.73 -6.85 20.07
CA ILE A 407 -27.22 -6.85 18.68
C ILE A 407 -26.50 -5.80 17.84
N LEU A 408 -26.35 -4.57 18.32
CA LEU A 408 -25.66 -3.51 17.57
C LEU A 408 -24.24 -3.94 17.23
N ARG A 409 -23.51 -4.49 18.20
CA ARG A 409 -22.17 -5.06 17.99
C ARG A 409 -22.19 -6.15 16.91
N SER A 410 -23.07 -7.14 17.04
CA SER A 410 -23.15 -8.26 16.10
C SER A 410 -23.54 -7.83 14.68
N LYS A 411 -24.45 -6.85 14.55
CA LYS A 411 -24.86 -6.31 13.25
C LYS A 411 -23.76 -5.45 12.63
N THR A 412 -23.05 -4.65 13.44
CA THR A 412 -21.89 -3.86 12.98
C THR A 412 -20.76 -4.76 12.49
N GLU A 413 -20.47 -5.84 13.19
CA GLU A 413 -19.48 -6.84 12.79
C GLU A 413 -19.78 -7.45 11.42
N LYS A 414 -21.05 -7.74 11.13
CA LYS A 414 -21.47 -8.34 9.85
C LYS A 414 -21.59 -7.33 8.71
N MET A 415 -22.10 -6.13 8.98
CA MET A 415 -22.44 -5.14 7.95
C MET A 415 -21.33 -4.12 7.72
N ALA A 416 -20.51 -3.83 8.74
CA ALA A 416 -19.39 -2.89 8.70
C ALA A 416 -18.13 -3.54 9.31
N PRO A 417 -17.59 -4.61 8.69
CA PRO A 417 -16.50 -5.40 9.28
C PRO A 417 -15.20 -4.61 9.45
N ILE A 418 -14.94 -3.62 8.59
CA ILE A 418 -13.77 -2.73 8.68
C ILE A 418 -13.89 -1.81 9.90
N LEU A 419 -15.07 -1.21 10.11
CA LEU A 419 -15.34 -0.39 11.28
C LEU A 419 -15.17 -1.21 12.56
N TYR A 420 -15.77 -2.39 12.60
CA TYR A 420 -15.64 -3.30 13.73
C TYR A 420 -14.17 -3.66 14.01
N ALA A 421 -13.39 -3.97 12.99
CA ALA A 421 -11.97 -4.30 13.15
C ALA A 421 -11.16 -3.10 13.68
N LEU A 422 -11.43 -1.88 13.22
CA LEU A 422 -10.77 -0.66 13.71
C LEU A 422 -11.13 -0.35 15.17
N LEU A 423 -12.42 -0.42 15.52
CA LEU A 423 -12.89 -0.17 16.89
C LEU A 423 -12.31 -1.15 17.91
N ASN A 424 -11.98 -2.37 17.47
CA ASN A 424 -11.38 -3.41 18.32
C ASN A 424 -9.86 -3.59 18.08
N ALA A 425 -9.20 -2.67 17.37
CA ALA A 425 -7.78 -2.76 17.10
C ALA A 425 -6.94 -2.43 18.35
N ASN A 426 -5.90 -3.22 18.61
CA ASN A 426 -5.04 -3.08 19.80
C ASN A 426 -4.37 -1.70 19.90
N PHE A 427 -4.12 -1.04 18.77
CA PHE A 427 -3.48 0.28 18.73
C PHE A 427 -4.44 1.45 18.97
N LEU A 428 -5.77 1.25 18.92
CA LEU A 428 -6.73 2.36 18.90
C LEU A 428 -6.67 3.19 20.19
N LEU A 429 -6.59 2.52 21.34
CA LEU A 429 -6.51 3.20 22.63
C LEU A 429 -5.22 4.04 22.72
N THR A 430 -4.07 3.44 22.42
CA THR A 430 -2.77 4.13 22.39
C THR A 430 -2.77 5.32 21.43
N LEU A 431 -3.38 5.16 20.25
CA LEU A 431 -3.51 6.23 19.27
C LEU A 431 -4.31 7.41 19.81
N THR A 432 -5.43 7.14 20.51
CA THR A 432 -6.22 8.22 21.10
C THR A 432 -5.48 8.97 22.19
N TYR A 433 -4.64 8.31 23.00
CA TYR A 433 -3.78 9.01 23.96
C TYR A 433 -2.72 9.87 23.26
N GLU A 434 -2.06 9.34 22.23
CA GLU A 434 -1.05 10.09 21.46
C GLU A 434 -1.67 11.32 20.79
N LEU A 435 -2.87 11.20 20.23
CA LEU A 435 -3.57 12.30 19.58
C LEU A 435 -4.14 13.31 20.59
N ARG A 436 -4.63 12.89 21.76
CA ARG A 436 -5.04 13.81 22.84
C ARG A 436 -3.87 14.64 23.36
N ALA A 437 -2.68 14.04 23.42
CA ALA A 437 -1.47 14.77 23.81
C ALA A 437 -1.09 15.84 22.77
N LYS A 438 -1.39 15.61 21.49
CA LYS A 438 -1.07 16.53 20.37
C LYS A 438 -2.18 17.54 20.06
N SER A 439 -3.44 17.23 20.35
CA SER A 439 -4.62 18.03 19.96
C SER A 439 -5.74 17.92 20.99
N ALA A 440 -6.32 19.06 21.40
CA ALA A 440 -7.33 19.12 22.47
C ALA A 440 -8.73 18.66 22.04
N GLU A 441 -9.07 18.70 20.76
CA GLU A 441 -10.40 18.35 20.25
C GLU A 441 -10.36 17.07 19.41
N ILE A 442 -10.83 15.96 19.99
CA ILE A 442 -11.17 14.76 19.24
C ILE A 442 -12.66 14.83 18.89
N PRO A 443 -13.06 14.74 17.61
CA PRO A 443 -14.45 14.92 17.18
C PRO A 443 -15.44 13.90 17.75
N LEU A 444 -14.96 12.72 18.17
CA LEU A 444 -15.78 11.61 18.64
C LEU A 444 -15.20 11.03 19.94
N PRO A 445 -15.95 10.99 21.06
CA PRO A 445 -15.51 10.33 22.29
C PRO A 445 -15.54 8.81 22.09
N LEU A 446 -14.46 8.26 21.54
CA LEU A 446 -14.34 6.82 21.26
C LEU A 446 -14.25 5.95 22.51
N PHE A 447 -13.80 6.53 23.64
CA PHE A 447 -13.56 5.80 24.88
C PHE A 447 -14.19 6.49 26.08
N GLU A 448 -14.84 5.69 26.93
CA GLU A 448 -15.34 6.04 28.25
C GLU A 448 -14.62 5.18 29.29
N HIS A 449 -13.92 5.79 30.25
CA HIS A 449 -13.17 5.06 31.30
C HIS A 449 -12.24 3.96 30.75
N ASP A 450 -11.43 4.29 29.73
CA ASP A 450 -10.49 3.38 29.05
C ASP A 450 -11.13 2.15 28.38
N ARG A 451 -12.46 2.13 28.26
CA ARG A 451 -13.23 1.14 27.49
C ARG A 451 -13.84 1.81 26.28
N LEU A 452 -13.98 1.03 25.20
CA LEU A 452 -14.66 1.49 24.00
C LEU A 452 -16.07 1.97 24.37
N ALA A 453 -16.48 3.14 23.88
CA ALA A 453 -17.81 3.66 24.11
C ALA A 453 -18.88 2.70 23.54
N PRO A 454 -20.11 2.68 24.10
CA PRO A 454 -21.19 1.84 23.61
C PRO A 454 -21.46 2.04 22.11
N TYR A 455 -21.85 0.98 21.40
CA TYR A 455 -22.11 1.05 19.96
C TYR A 455 -23.30 1.97 19.66
N SER A 456 -24.29 2.07 20.58
CA SER A 456 -25.38 3.03 20.47
C SER A 456 -24.90 4.49 20.47
N SER A 457 -23.87 4.81 21.25
CA SER A 457 -23.24 6.14 21.28
C SER A 457 -22.36 6.38 20.06
N LEU A 458 -21.54 5.39 19.68
CA LEU A 458 -20.62 5.50 18.53
C LEU A 458 -21.34 5.65 17.18
N LEU A 459 -22.44 4.90 17.01
CA LEU A 459 -23.27 4.96 15.81
C LEU A 459 -24.41 5.96 15.92
N LEU A 460 -24.59 6.65 17.07
CA LEU A 460 -25.72 7.55 17.32
C LEU A 460 -27.10 6.88 17.12
N LEU A 461 -27.21 5.59 17.44
CA LEU A 461 -28.43 4.78 17.29
C LEU A 461 -29.04 4.48 18.66
N LYS A 462 -29.96 5.35 19.12
CA LYS A 462 -30.67 5.14 20.39
C LYS A 462 -31.79 4.10 20.21
N GLN A 463 -31.89 3.19 21.18
CA GLN A 463 -32.91 2.14 21.22
C GLN A 463 -34.34 2.70 21.08
N GLN A 464 -34.63 3.79 21.80
CA GLN A 464 -35.95 4.42 21.82
C GLN A 464 -36.34 5.00 20.47
N ASP A 465 -35.38 5.62 19.77
CA ASP A 465 -35.60 6.27 18.48
C ASP A 465 -35.89 5.23 17.39
N LEU A 466 -35.14 4.12 17.36
CA LEU A 466 -35.38 3.01 16.43
C LEU A 466 -36.72 2.31 16.73
N LEU A 467 -37.07 2.13 18.00
CA LEU A 467 -38.31 1.47 18.40
C LEU A 467 -39.53 2.35 18.10
N ALA A 468 -39.41 3.67 18.31
CA ALA A 468 -40.43 4.63 17.89
C ALA A 468 -40.60 4.59 16.37
N SER A 469 -39.51 4.65 15.61
CA SER A 469 -39.53 4.59 14.14
C SER A 469 -40.18 3.30 13.63
N ALA A 470 -39.84 2.14 14.21
CA ALA A 470 -40.46 0.86 13.87
C ALA A 470 -41.95 0.83 14.17
N LYS A 471 -42.39 1.40 15.31
CA LYS A 471 -43.82 1.50 15.66
C LYS A 471 -44.58 2.46 14.75
N PHE A 472 -43.99 3.60 14.39
CA PHE A 472 -44.60 4.57 13.48
C PHE A 472 -44.80 4.01 12.08
N ALA A 473 -43.95 3.07 11.65
CA ALA A 473 -44.08 2.38 10.37
C ALA A 473 -45.20 1.31 10.35
N LEU A 474 -45.86 1.04 11.48
CA LEU A 474 -46.98 0.09 11.57
C LEU A 474 -48.33 0.82 11.46
N PRO A 475 -49.36 0.21 10.85
CA PRO A 475 -50.72 0.76 10.87
C PRO A 475 -51.23 0.98 12.30
N PHE A 476 -51.92 2.10 12.55
CA PHE A 476 -52.35 2.57 13.88
C PHE A 476 -53.21 1.59 14.69
N TRP A 477 -53.83 0.59 14.05
CA TRP A 477 -54.58 -0.49 14.71
C TRP A 477 -53.71 -1.47 15.52
N TYR A 478 -52.38 -1.46 15.36
CA TYR A 478 -51.44 -2.29 16.12
C TYR A 478 -51.01 -1.68 17.47
N SER A 479 -51.29 -0.39 17.71
CA SER A 479 -50.88 0.34 18.93
C SER A 479 -51.98 0.51 19.98
N ILE A 480 -53.19 -0.01 19.75
CA ILE A 480 -54.32 0.09 20.68
C ILE A 480 -54.32 -1.10 21.66
N PRO A 481 -54.28 -0.90 22.99
CA PRO A 481 -54.19 -1.97 24.00
C PRO A 481 -55.32 -3.02 23.99
N ILE A 482 -56.38 -2.81 23.21
CA ILE A 482 -57.59 -3.63 23.21
C ILE A 482 -57.51 -4.75 22.14
N VAL A 483 -56.63 -4.63 21.14
CA VAL A 483 -56.55 -5.59 20.02
C VAL A 483 -55.61 -6.77 20.32
N SER A 484 -54.66 -6.63 21.26
CA SER A 484 -53.72 -7.71 21.65
C SER A 484 -54.41 -8.85 22.41
N TRP A 485 -55.51 -8.57 23.11
CA TRP A 485 -56.32 -9.58 23.79
C TRP A 485 -57.22 -10.36 22.82
N LEU A 486 -57.85 -9.67 21.87
CA LEU A 486 -58.80 -10.28 20.92
C LEU A 486 -58.13 -11.15 19.85
N ILE A 487 -56.92 -10.84 19.39
CA ILE A 487 -56.23 -11.67 18.39
C ILE A 487 -55.62 -12.94 19.01
N SER A 488 -55.18 -12.89 20.28
CA SER A 488 -54.67 -14.07 21.01
C SER A 488 -55.72 -15.17 21.26
N LEU A 489 -57.01 -14.81 21.13
CA LEU A 489 -58.15 -15.71 21.27
C LEU A 489 -58.49 -16.45 19.96
N PHE A 490 -58.02 -15.98 18.80
CA PHE A 490 -58.37 -16.55 17.49
C PHE A 490 -57.19 -17.11 16.68
N THR A 491 -55.95 -17.05 17.20
CA THR A 491 -54.76 -17.67 16.57
C THR A 491 -54.06 -18.72 17.44
N LYS A 492 -54.82 -19.54 18.17
CA LYS A 492 -54.34 -20.82 18.70
C LYS A 492 -54.82 -21.99 17.84
N LYS A 493 -53.98 -22.43 16.91
CA LYS A 493 -54.01 -23.82 16.43
C LYS A 493 -53.28 -24.71 17.47
N PRO A 494 -53.73 -25.96 17.69
CA PRO A 494 -53.20 -26.80 18.75
C PRO A 494 -51.89 -27.45 18.29
N GLU A 495 -50.77 -27.08 18.91
CA GLU A 495 -49.58 -27.93 18.87
C GLU A 495 -49.71 -29.03 19.91
N LYS A 496 -49.39 -30.24 19.46
CA LYS A 496 -49.51 -31.49 20.21
C LYS A 496 -48.62 -31.48 21.44
N HIS A 497 -49.24 -31.86 22.55
CA HIS A 497 -48.62 -32.24 23.81
C HIS A 497 -47.46 -33.23 23.62
N LYS A 498 -46.30 -32.90 24.20
CA LYS A 498 -45.47 -33.85 24.96
C LYS A 498 -45.11 -33.23 26.32
N GLN A 499 -45.71 -33.83 27.35
CA GLN A 499 -45.37 -33.79 28.78
C GLN A 499 -43.87 -34.14 29.00
N ASN A 500 -43.11 -33.76 30.04
CA ASN A 500 -43.35 -33.36 31.45
C ASN A 500 -41.96 -32.95 32.07
N PRO A 501 -41.77 -32.62 33.38
CA PRO A 501 -42.21 -31.41 34.09
C PRO A 501 -41.12 -30.79 35.04
N SER A 502 -41.31 -29.55 35.48
CA SER A 502 -40.95 -28.97 36.82
C SER A 502 -41.07 -27.44 36.70
N GLY A 503 -42.07 -26.74 37.25
CA GLY A 503 -42.39 -26.61 38.67
C GLY A 503 -41.58 -25.44 39.24
N THR A 504 -42.05 -24.19 39.16
CA THR A 504 -42.56 -23.50 40.38
C THR A 504 -43.58 -22.40 40.09
N ALA A 505 -44.48 -22.27 41.05
CA ALA A 505 -45.76 -21.60 41.01
C ALA A 505 -45.69 -20.06 41.02
N PHE A 506 -46.64 -19.45 40.31
CA PHE A 506 -47.09 -18.08 40.54
C PHE A 506 -47.85 -18.00 41.87
N GLN A 507 -47.41 -17.11 42.75
CA GLN A 507 -48.15 -16.70 43.93
C GLN A 507 -48.74 -15.31 43.65
N LYS A 508 -50.06 -15.25 43.47
CA LYS A 508 -50.84 -14.01 43.59
C LYS A 508 -51.11 -13.77 45.06
N VAL A 509 -50.74 -12.60 45.57
CA VAL A 509 -51.36 -12.02 46.76
C VAL A 509 -51.73 -10.58 46.42
N ASN A 510 -53.01 -10.28 46.63
CA ASN A 510 -53.64 -8.98 46.55
C ASN A 510 -53.58 -8.36 47.96
N TYR A 511 -53.39 -7.06 48.11
CA TYR A 511 -54.02 -6.29 49.19
C TYR A 511 -54.12 -4.81 48.81
N ASP A 512 -55.23 -4.26 49.29
CA ASP A 512 -55.91 -3.03 48.91
C ASP A 512 -55.21 -1.71 49.25
N GLN A 513 -55.80 -0.68 48.64
CA GLN A 513 -55.97 0.70 49.10
C GLN A 513 -55.68 0.96 50.59
N GLU A 514 -54.87 1.99 50.86
CA GLU A 514 -55.32 3.27 51.42
C GLU A 514 -54.10 4.18 51.68
N LEU A 515 -54.06 5.35 51.02
CA LEU A 515 -54.04 6.63 51.72
C LEU A 515 -54.26 7.74 50.69
N ALA A 516 -55.38 8.44 50.84
CA ALA A 516 -55.66 9.69 50.18
C ALA A 516 -54.53 10.69 50.47
N HIS A 517 -54.12 11.46 49.47
CA HIS A 517 -53.89 12.91 49.57
C HIS A 517 -54.14 13.54 48.19
N SER A 518 -54.97 14.57 48.21
CA SER A 518 -55.42 15.38 47.09
C SER A 518 -54.26 16.07 46.37
N ILE A 519 -54.08 15.78 45.08
CA ILE A 519 -53.49 16.72 44.11
C ILE A 519 -54.30 16.58 42.83
N LYS A 520 -55.04 17.63 42.45
CA LYS A 520 -55.66 17.74 41.12
C LYS A 520 -54.54 17.65 40.08
N GLN A 521 -54.42 16.50 39.42
CA GLN A 521 -53.54 16.40 38.26
C GLN A 521 -54.11 17.25 37.12
N PRO A 522 -53.26 18.01 36.39
CA PRO A 522 -53.72 18.75 35.21
C PRO A 522 -54.19 17.73 34.16
N VAL A 523 -55.39 17.95 33.63
CA VAL A 523 -55.92 17.16 32.51
C VAL A 523 -54.90 17.25 31.37
N SER A 524 -54.40 16.08 30.92
CA SER A 524 -53.48 16.01 29.78
C SER A 524 -54.08 16.75 28.58
N LYS A 525 -53.25 17.53 27.88
CA LYS A 525 -53.62 18.35 26.71
C LYS A 525 -54.51 17.61 25.71
N GLY A 526 -54.24 16.32 25.46
CA GLY A 526 -55.04 15.47 24.58
C GLY A 526 -56.46 15.21 25.10
N LYS A 527 -56.64 14.99 26.40
CA LYS A 527 -57.97 14.78 27.02
C LYS A 527 -58.81 16.05 27.01
N ALA A 528 -58.21 17.21 27.24
CA ALA A 528 -58.90 18.50 27.16
C ALA A 528 -59.34 18.81 25.71
N LEU A 529 -58.50 18.49 24.73
CA LEU A 529 -58.80 18.71 23.32
C LEU A 529 -59.88 17.77 22.79
N ALA A 530 -59.86 16.51 23.22
CA ALA A 530 -60.88 15.53 22.85
C ALA A 530 -62.26 15.87 23.45
N GLN A 531 -62.31 16.40 24.68
CA GLN A 531 -63.55 16.90 25.28
C GLN A 531 -64.11 18.11 24.51
N ALA A 532 -63.25 19.04 24.09
CA ALA A 532 -63.65 20.19 23.27
C ALA A 532 -64.16 19.75 21.87
N ALA A 533 -63.49 18.79 21.24
CA ALA A 533 -63.93 18.23 19.96
C ALA A 533 -65.29 17.53 20.07
N GLN A 534 -65.54 16.80 21.16
CA GLN A 534 -66.84 16.14 21.41
C GLN A 534 -67.98 17.13 21.67
N ALA A 535 -67.69 18.30 22.25
CA ALA A 535 -68.68 19.37 22.43
C ALA A 535 -69.04 20.06 21.10
N LEU A 536 -68.04 20.28 20.23
CA LEU A 536 -68.23 20.86 18.89
C LEU A 536 -68.95 19.91 17.94
N GLU A 537 -68.69 18.60 18.02
CA GLU A 537 -69.35 17.56 17.22
C GLU A 537 -70.89 17.67 17.26
N ARG A 538 -71.46 18.00 18.43
CA ARG A 538 -72.92 18.15 18.61
C ARG A 538 -73.54 19.29 17.80
N HIS A 539 -72.75 20.25 17.33
CA HIS A 539 -73.22 21.39 16.52
C HIS A 539 -73.25 21.06 15.03
N PHE A 540 -72.46 20.08 14.57
CA PHE A 540 -72.29 19.76 13.16
C PHE A 540 -73.05 18.52 12.70
N VAL A 541 -73.46 17.63 13.62
CA VAL A 541 -74.20 16.40 13.33
C VAL A 541 -75.69 16.59 13.60
N GLN A 542 -76.54 16.28 12.61
CA GLN A 542 -78.00 16.38 12.76
C GLN A 542 -78.55 15.34 13.77
N GLU A 543 -79.63 15.65 14.49
CA GLU A 543 -80.25 14.73 15.46
C GLU A 543 -80.61 13.38 14.79
N GLY A 544 -79.87 12.32 15.13
CA GLY A 544 -80.05 10.97 14.58
C GLY A 544 -78.99 10.49 13.56
N SER A 545 -77.97 11.29 13.24
CA SER A 545 -76.81 10.86 12.42
C SER A 545 -75.53 10.64 13.24
N THR A 546 -74.50 10.04 12.65
CA THR A 546 -73.16 9.88 13.24
C THR A 546 -72.12 10.61 12.40
N VAL A 547 -71.00 11.05 13.00
CA VAL A 547 -69.91 11.73 12.27
C VAL A 547 -69.42 10.90 11.10
N GLU A 548 -69.28 9.58 11.28
CA GLU A 548 -68.81 8.68 10.23
C GLU A 548 -69.81 8.60 9.05
N ARG A 549 -71.11 8.71 9.33
CA ARG A 549 -72.17 8.67 8.30
C ARG A 549 -72.22 9.98 7.52
N ASP A 550 -72.11 11.11 8.21
CA ASP A 550 -72.09 12.43 7.57
C ASP A 550 -70.80 12.61 6.77
N MET A 551 -69.66 12.14 7.29
CA MET A 551 -68.40 12.07 6.56
C MET A 551 -68.49 11.26 5.27
N ASP A 552 -69.05 10.05 5.31
CA ASP A 552 -69.25 9.22 4.11
C ASP A 552 -70.16 9.95 3.10
N SER A 553 -71.18 10.67 3.58
CA SER A 553 -72.06 11.47 2.72
C SER A 553 -71.30 12.59 1.98
N TYR A 554 -70.49 13.39 2.69
CA TYR A 554 -69.69 14.45 2.09
C TYR A 554 -68.59 13.89 1.17
N ALA A 555 -67.99 12.74 1.53
CA ALA A 555 -67.06 12.02 0.66
C ALA A 555 -67.67 11.68 -0.70
N LYS A 556 -68.95 11.26 -0.75
CA LYS A 556 -69.62 10.97 -2.04
C LYS A 556 -69.88 12.23 -2.87
N ILE A 557 -69.99 13.40 -2.23
CA ILE A 557 -70.29 14.68 -2.89
C ILE A 557 -69.02 15.27 -3.51
N TRP A 558 -67.92 15.36 -2.75
CA TRP A 558 -66.67 15.95 -3.26
C TRP A 558 -65.86 14.98 -4.12
N ASN A 559 -65.92 13.67 -3.86
CA ASN A 559 -65.19 12.67 -4.63
C ASN A 559 -66.05 12.07 -5.77
N LYS A 560 -66.07 12.76 -6.92
CA LYS A 560 -66.84 12.38 -8.12
C LYS A 560 -66.19 11.28 -8.98
N MET A 561 -65.14 10.61 -8.49
CA MET A 561 -64.45 9.57 -9.26
C MET A 561 -65.36 8.34 -9.47
N ILE A 562 -65.50 7.93 -10.73
CA ILE A 562 -66.36 6.80 -11.14
C ILE A 562 -65.71 5.45 -10.80
N ASP A 563 -64.38 5.36 -10.95
CA ASP A 563 -63.64 4.14 -10.60
C ASP A 563 -63.51 3.98 -9.07
N LYS A 564 -64.00 2.86 -8.55
CA LYS A 564 -64.02 2.53 -7.13
C LYS A 564 -62.61 2.52 -6.51
N LYS A 565 -61.60 2.07 -7.27
CA LYS A 565 -60.21 2.01 -6.76
C LYS A 565 -59.60 3.41 -6.65
N ASN A 566 -59.73 4.23 -7.68
CA ASN A 566 -59.24 5.60 -7.68
C ASN A 566 -59.97 6.49 -6.67
N ARG A 567 -61.27 6.24 -6.46
CA ARG A 567 -62.06 6.93 -5.43
C ARG A 567 -61.51 6.69 -4.03
N VAL A 568 -61.23 5.44 -3.66
CA VAL A 568 -60.65 5.09 -2.36
C VAL A 568 -59.24 5.66 -2.19
N ASN A 569 -58.42 5.62 -3.25
CA ASN A 569 -57.08 6.20 -3.21
C ASN A 569 -57.11 7.71 -2.96
N LEU A 570 -57.96 8.45 -3.68
CA LEU A 570 -58.08 9.90 -3.51
C LEU A 570 -58.59 10.27 -2.11
N GLU A 571 -59.52 9.49 -1.56
CA GLU A 571 -60.00 9.69 -0.20
C GLU A 571 -58.89 9.46 0.84
N GLU A 572 -58.09 8.41 0.67
CA GLU A 572 -56.96 8.14 1.56
C GLU A 572 -55.83 9.17 1.42
N ASP A 573 -55.57 9.68 0.22
CA ASP A 573 -54.60 10.76 -0.01
C ASP A 573 -55.01 12.05 0.69
N VAL A 574 -56.29 12.41 0.62
CA VAL A 574 -56.87 13.56 1.34
C VAL A 574 -56.79 13.33 2.85
N ASN A 575 -57.13 12.13 3.33
CA ASN A 575 -57.05 11.77 4.75
C ASN A 575 -55.61 11.82 5.27
N ALA A 576 -54.64 11.31 4.51
CA ALA A 576 -53.22 11.38 4.84
C ALA A 576 -52.76 12.85 4.97
N LEU A 577 -53.18 13.70 4.03
CA LEU A 577 -52.84 15.12 4.04
C LEU A 577 -53.45 15.86 5.25
N ILE A 578 -54.69 15.55 5.63
CA ILE A 578 -55.31 16.11 6.84
C ILE A 578 -54.55 15.64 8.10
N ARG A 579 -54.19 14.35 8.19
CA ARG A 579 -53.43 13.81 9.33
C ARG A 579 -52.07 14.47 9.48
N ASP A 580 -51.34 14.67 8.39
CA ASP A 580 -50.03 15.33 8.41
C ASP A 580 -50.13 16.81 8.80
N TYR A 581 -51.15 17.51 8.29
CA TYR A 581 -51.41 18.90 8.67
C TYR A 581 -51.74 19.02 10.16
N ILE A 582 -52.65 18.20 10.68
CA ILE A 582 -53.00 18.21 12.10
C ILE A 582 -51.80 17.82 12.97
N ARG A 583 -50.96 16.87 12.55
CA ARG A 583 -49.73 16.51 13.27
C ARG A 583 -48.80 17.71 13.45
N ASN A 584 -48.63 18.53 12.41
CA ASN A 584 -47.79 19.72 12.47
C ASN A 584 -48.40 20.83 13.35
N VAL A 585 -49.71 21.00 13.32
CA VAL A 585 -50.41 22.07 14.05
C VAL A 585 -50.76 21.65 15.50
N PHE A 586 -50.70 20.37 15.83
CA PHE A 586 -51.10 19.79 17.12
C PHE A 586 -50.47 20.50 18.34
N ASN A 587 -49.19 20.86 18.23
CA ASN A 587 -48.48 21.56 19.30
C ASN A 587 -49.06 22.95 19.60
N THR A 588 -49.71 23.58 18.63
CA THR A 588 -50.35 24.89 18.76
C THR A 588 -51.81 24.84 19.24
N LEU A 589 -52.43 23.67 19.24
CA LEU A 589 -53.83 23.51 19.66
C LEU A 589 -53.93 23.38 21.18
N ASN A 590 -54.88 24.07 21.82
CA ASN A 590 -55.17 23.93 23.24
C ASN A 590 -56.67 23.69 23.41
N GLY A 591 -57.07 22.76 24.28
CA GLY A 591 -58.48 22.38 24.47
C GLY A 591 -59.36 23.53 24.98
N VAL A 592 -58.76 24.55 25.60
CA VAL A 592 -59.48 25.76 26.08
C VAL A 592 -59.75 26.77 24.94
N THR A 593 -58.94 26.76 23.88
CA THR A 593 -59.03 27.72 22.76
C THR A 593 -59.47 27.06 21.45
N PHE A 594 -59.96 25.82 21.51
CA PHE A 594 -60.45 25.09 20.35
C PHE A 594 -61.96 25.31 20.24
N ASP A 595 -62.34 26.29 19.44
CA ASP A 595 -63.71 26.68 19.13
C ASP A 595 -64.05 26.47 17.64
N GLU A 596 -65.29 26.76 17.26
CA GLU A 596 -65.77 26.62 15.88
C GLU A 596 -64.96 27.48 14.89
N ASN A 597 -64.62 28.71 15.26
CA ASN A 597 -63.80 29.61 14.44
C ASN A 597 -62.39 29.03 14.21
N ARG A 598 -61.80 28.39 15.22
CA ARG A 598 -60.49 27.76 15.08
C ARG A 598 -60.55 26.54 14.15
N LEU A 599 -61.60 25.71 14.27
CA LEU A 599 -61.82 24.56 13.39
C LEU A 599 -62.02 25.01 11.92
N GLU A 600 -62.81 26.05 11.70
CA GLU A 600 -63.03 26.65 10.39
C GLU A 600 -61.72 27.18 9.78
N ASN A 601 -60.92 27.91 10.55
CA ASN A 601 -59.64 28.43 10.08
C ASN A 601 -58.65 27.32 9.69
N LEU A 602 -58.62 26.21 10.45
CA LEU A 602 -57.80 25.05 10.12
C LEU A 602 -58.25 24.39 8.81
N ALA A 603 -59.56 24.16 8.64
CA ALA A 603 -60.11 23.57 7.43
C ALA A 603 -59.90 24.48 6.21
N ASN A 604 -60.12 25.79 6.36
CA ASN A 604 -59.92 26.77 5.29
C ASN A 604 -58.45 26.88 4.86
N THR A 605 -57.51 26.85 5.81
CA THR A 605 -56.07 26.87 5.50
C THR A 605 -55.68 25.64 4.70
N LEU A 606 -56.18 24.47 5.09
CA LEU A 606 -55.88 23.21 4.42
C LEU A 606 -56.51 23.11 3.01
N CYS A 607 -57.79 23.47 2.88
CA CYS A 607 -58.51 23.45 1.60
C CYS A 607 -57.93 24.44 0.58
N ASN A 608 -57.30 25.52 1.05
CA ASN A 608 -56.67 26.53 0.19
C ASN A 608 -55.27 26.14 -0.33
N THR A 609 -54.74 24.99 0.06
CA THR A 609 -53.46 24.48 -0.47
C THR A 609 -53.58 24.10 -1.96
N PRO A 610 -52.49 24.20 -2.75
CA PRO A 610 -52.54 23.95 -4.20
C PRO A 610 -53.09 22.57 -4.58
N ASN A 611 -52.86 21.55 -3.75
CA ASN A 611 -53.33 20.18 -4.01
C ASN A 611 -54.83 20.03 -3.75
N MET A 612 -55.35 20.62 -2.67
CA MET A 612 -56.78 20.55 -2.30
C MET A 612 -57.66 21.42 -3.20
N LYS A 613 -57.16 22.57 -3.68
CA LYS A 613 -57.89 23.45 -4.63
C LYS A 613 -58.25 22.78 -5.97
N ARG A 614 -57.57 21.69 -6.33
CA ARG A 614 -57.81 20.96 -7.58
C ARG A 614 -58.98 19.98 -7.47
N ILE A 615 -59.46 19.72 -6.25
CA ILE A 615 -60.58 18.83 -5.97
C ILE A 615 -61.89 19.63 -6.13
N GLY A 616 -62.88 19.07 -6.82
CA GLY A 616 -64.17 19.71 -7.04
C GLY A 616 -65.05 19.76 -5.78
N GLU A 617 -66.04 20.65 -5.77
CA GLU A 617 -66.98 20.89 -4.65
C GLU A 617 -66.29 21.36 -3.36
N PRO A 618 -65.79 22.62 -3.33
CA PRO A 618 -64.97 23.13 -2.23
C PRO A 618 -65.72 23.19 -0.90
N GLU A 619 -67.04 23.41 -0.92
CA GLU A 619 -67.87 23.47 0.29
C GLU A 619 -68.02 22.08 0.95
N ALA A 620 -68.29 21.05 0.15
CA ALA A 620 -68.40 19.68 0.63
C ALA A 620 -67.06 19.12 1.12
N LEU A 621 -65.96 19.46 0.44
CA LEU A 621 -64.61 19.11 0.88
C LEU A 621 -64.26 19.80 2.21
N ASN A 622 -64.63 21.08 2.36
CA ASN A 622 -64.38 21.82 3.59
C ASN A 622 -65.11 21.19 4.79
N MET A 623 -66.39 20.83 4.61
CA MET A 623 -67.16 20.13 5.65
C MET A 623 -66.60 18.74 5.97
N TYR A 624 -66.18 17.98 4.96
CA TYR A 624 -65.49 16.70 5.17
C TYR A 624 -64.21 16.87 6.00
N VAL A 625 -63.39 17.88 5.68
CA VAL A 625 -62.15 18.19 6.42
C VAL A 625 -62.45 18.57 7.88
N ARG A 626 -63.46 19.41 8.14
CA ARG A 626 -63.86 19.77 9.52
C ARG A 626 -64.26 18.54 10.33
N MET A 627 -65.09 17.67 9.75
CA MET A 627 -65.55 16.44 10.39
C MET A 627 -64.40 15.45 10.64
N TYR A 628 -63.49 15.31 9.68
CA TYR A 628 -62.34 14.42 9.86
C TYR A 628 -61.39 14.93 10.94
N ILE A 629 -61.16 16.25 11.03
CA ILE A 629 -60.37 16.84 12.12
C ILE A 629 -61.03 16.53 13.47
N LEU A 630 -62.35 16.72 13.60
CA LEU A 630 -63.06 16.39 14.83
C LEU A 630 -62.94 14.90 15.20
N HIS A 631 -63.08 14.00 14.22
CA HIS A 631 -62.88 12.57 14.40
C HIS A 631 -61.46 12.22 14.87
N LEU A 632 -60.43 12.83 14.26
CA LEU A 632 -59.02 12.64 14.65
C LEU A 632 -58.75 13.11 16.09
N LEU A 633 -59.30 14.26 16.47
CA LEU A 633 -59.08 14.84 17.80
C LEU A 633 -59.85 14.09 18.90
N LYS A 634 -61.01 13.51 18.59
CA LYS A 634 -61.77 12.62 19.49
C LYS A 634 -61.00 11.34 19.81
N GLY A 635 -60.26 10.80 18.84
CA GLY A 635 -59.39 9.63 18.99
C GLY A 635 -58.20 9.81 19.94
N LEU A 636 -57.99 11.00 20.50
CA LEU A 636 -56.92 11.30 21.47
C LEU A 636 -57.26 10.94 22.93
N THR A 637 -58.42 10.32 23.17
CA THR A 637 -58.94 9.99 24.51
C THR A 637 -58.26 8.81 25.19
#